data_AF-A0A957R3V1-F1
#
_entry.id   AF-A0A957R3V1-F1
#
_cell.length_a   1.000
_cell.length_b   1.000
_cell.length_c   1.000
_cell.angle_alpha   90.00
_cell.angle_beta   90.00
_cell.angle_gamma   90.00
#
_symmetry.space_group_name_H-M   'P 1'
#
loop_
_entity.id
_entity.type
_entity.pdbx_description
1 polymer ?
#
loop_
_entity_poly.entity_id
_entity_poly.type
_entity_poly.pdbx_seq_one_letter_code
_entity_poly.pdbx_strand_id
1 'polypeptide(L)'
;MIPDKFTFLHTPLFAVVWFVPIAFLLLLRESPQLFAGVGFVVGLLLGLYGIGALFLLWRSPYLRSASPLDLGLLLMFSALVISAVFSIDPSRSWRLVWNWGACMVAFYVALTLLRAGGSVQQLIKVFLTVISILVIAGYQQLFVWLWRWYDVFGTSLRPMVSLIPRVHGVTGSANILAFFIVVGIALALTYRTADTQQWPWAARLWIIFTLPVFFVTRSRSSFIALAAAMAIIALGYLWIRLRGRLSVQIITRVGSGLLVLGVVTIGLIFLLRPATSLGERNVSYRLQLWQFGLQNWLDYPLMGSGADTFATTILLRDETVPPAFPL
;
A
#
# COMPACT_ATOMS: atom_id res chain seq x y z
N MET A 1 10.98 11.47 37.76
CA MET A 1 11.26 10.05 37.44
C MET A 1 9.93 9.31 37.41
N ILE A 2 9.41 9.01 36.22
CA ILE A 2 8.25 8.13 36.07
C ILE A 2 8.82 6.70 36.12
N PRO A 3 8.33 5.81 37.01
CA PRO A 3 8.87 4.47 37.13
C PRO A 3 8.73 3.70 35.81
N ASP A 4 9.77 2.92 35.51
CA ASP A 4 10.03 2.10 34.31
C ASP A 4 9.01 0.94 34.09
N LYS A 5 7.72 1.19 34.34
CA LYS A 5 6.65 0.19 34.27
C LYS A 5 6.25 -0.21 32.85
N PHE A 6 6.95 0.28 31.84
CA PHE A 6 6.67 0.02 30.42
C PHE A 6 7.81 -0.73 29.69
N THR A 7 8.70 -1.40 30.43
CA THR A 7 9.76 -2.25 29.85
C THR A 7 9.24 -3.31 28.88
N PHE A 8 8.00 -3.78 29.04
CA PHE A 8 7.37 -4.74 28.11
C PHE A 8 7.07 -4.15 26.72
N LEU A 9 6.82 -2.83 26.60
CA LEU A 9 6.53 -2.15 25.32
C LEU A 9 7.76 -2.08 24.39
N HIS A 10 8.97 -2.32 24.91
CA HIS A 10 10.21 -2.26 24.13
C HIS A 10 10.60 -3.58 23.44
N THR A 11 9.80 -4.64 23.61
CA THR A 11 10.10 -5.89 22.92
C THR A 11 9.69 -5.80 21.44
N PRO A 12 10.58 -6.13 20.48
CA PRO A 12 10.23 -6.19 19.06
C PRO A 12 9.10 -7.19 18.79
N LEU A 13 8.92 -8.17 19.68
CA LEU A 13 7.79 -9.10 19.68
C LEU A 13 6.45 -8.36 19.79
N PHE A 14 6.37 -7.32 20.63
CA PHE A 14 5.17 -6.50 20.76
C PHE A 14 4.84 -5.85 19.42
N ALA A 15 5.76 -5.10 18.81
CA ALA A 15 5.52 -4.46 17.51
C ALA A 15 5.16 -5.47 16.40
N VAL A 16 5.79 -6.65 16.34
CA VAL A 16 5.43 -7.72 15.38
C VAL A 16 4.02 -8.24 15.63
N VAL A 17 3.66 -8.50 16.89
CA VAL A 17 2.30 -8.87 17.29
C VAL A 17 1.31 -7.78 16.90
N TRP A 18 1.73 -6.50 16.85
CA TRP A 18 0.82 -5.42 16.50
C TRP A 18 0.66 -5.11 15.00
N PHE A 19 1.69 -5.24 14.18
CA PHE A 19 1.62 -4.86 12.77
C PHE A 19 1.21 -6.00 11.84
N VAL A 20 1.51 -7.25 12.20
CA VAL A 20 1.13 -8.42 11.41
C VAL A 20 -0.39 -8.53 11.27
N PRO A 21 -1.23 -8.36 12.33
CA PRO A 21 -2.68 -8.49 12.20
C PRO A 21 -3.34 -7.37 11.39
N ILE A 22 -2.85 -6.12 11.46
CA ILE A 22 -3.36 -5.01 10.62
C ILE A 22 -3.04 -5.25 9.14
N ALA A 23 -1.81 -5.68 8.85
CA ALA A 23 -1.48 -6.08 7.48
C ALA A 23 -2.37 -7.25 7.04
N PHE A 24 -2.59 -8.25 7.90
CA PHE A 24 -3.47 -9.38 7.63
C PHE A 24 -4.93 -8.98 7.42
N LEU A 25 -5.44 -7.97 8.13
CA LEU A 25 -6.77 -7.35 7.94
C LEU A 25 -6.97 -6.80 6.53
N LEU A 26 -5.97 -6.09 6.02
CA LEU A 26 -6.01 -5.51 4.68
C LEU A 26 -5.90 -6.60 3.59
N LEU A 27 -5.34 -7.77 3.92
CA LEU A 27 -5.06 -8.86 2.98
C LEU A 27 -6.19 -9.89 2.90
N LEU A 28 -6.79 -10.28 4.03
CA LEU A 28 -7.88 -11.26 4.06
C LEU A 28 -9.14 -10.81 3.31
N ARG A 29 -9.30 -9.50 3.09
CA ARG A 29 -10.39 -8.90 2.32
C ARG A 29 -10.54 -9.50 0.92
N GLU A 30 -9.44 -9.87 0.28
CA GLU A 30 -9.42 -10.19 -1.15
C GLU A 30 -9.38 -11.70 -1.43
N SER A 31 -9.46 -12.55 -0.39
CA SER A 31 -9.50 -14.00 -0.53
C SER A 31 -10.65 -14.62 0.27
N PRO A 32 -11.85 -14.74 -0.33
CA PRO A 32 -13.02 -15.37 0.30
C PRO A 32 -12.73 -16.80 0.78
N GLN A 33 -11.82 -17.50 0.10
CA GLN A 33 -11.43 -18.88 0.38
C GLN A 33 -10.64 -19.01 1.70
N LEU A 34 -9.81 -18.03 2.05
CA LEU A 34 -9.12 -18.00 3.35
C LEU A 34 -10.09 -17.66 4.50
N PHE A 35 -11.12 -16.87 4.20
CA PHE A 35 -12.12 -16.45 5.18
C PHE A 35 -13.02 -17.59 5.64
N ALA A 36 -13.35 -18.55 4.75
CA ALA A 36 -14.26 -19.65 5.07
C ALA A 36 -13.72 -20.65 6.12
N GLY A 37 -12.39 -20.81 6.23
CA GLY A 37 -11.78 -21.75 7.19
C GLY A 37 -11.12 -21.10 8.41
N VAL A 38 -10.60 -19.88 8.26
CA VAL A 38 -9.80 -19.19 9.30
C VAL A 38 -10.43 -17.87 9.75
N GLY A 39 -11.54 -17.46 9.12
CA GLY A 39 -12.15 -16.14 9.31
C GLY A 39 -12.61 -15.85 10.74
N PHE A 40 -13.08 -16.86 11.49
CA PHE A 40 -13.46 -16.67 12.89
C PHE A 40 -12.25 -16.45 13.80
N VAL A 41 -11.22 -17.32 13.70
CA VAL A 41 -10.01 -17.19 14.54
C VAL A 41 -9.29 -15.89 14.22
N VAL A 42 -9.18 -15.55 12.94
CA VAL A 42 -8.58 -14.28 12.55
C VAL A 42 -9.46 -13.12 13.00
N GLY A 43 -10.76 -13.14 12.74
CA GLY A 43 -11.69 -12.11 13.21
C GLY A 43 -11.62 -11.89 14.72
N LEU A 44 -11.49 -12.95 15.51
CA LEU A 44 -11.29 -12.89 16.96
C LEU A 44 -9.95 -12.25 17.33
N LEU A 45 -8.84 -12.71 16.74
CA LEU A 45 -7.52 -12.12 16.96
C LEU A 45 -7.49 -10.64 16.60
N LEU A 46 -8.21 -10.26 15.54
CA LEU A 46 -8.36 -8.88 15.08
C LEU A 46 -9.25 -8.04 15.99
N GLY A 47 -10.31 -8.61 16.55
CA GLY A 47 -11.14 -7.96 17.55
C GLY A 47 -10.37 -7.69 18.84
N LEU A 48 -9.67 -8.70 19.36
CA LEU A 48 -8.80 -8.58 20.52
C LEU A 48 -7.68 -7.57 20.28
N TYR A 49 -7.12 -7.56 19.08
CA TYR A 49 -6.15 -6.60 18.63
C TYR A 49 -6.72 -5.17 18.63
N GLY A 50 -7.86 -4.94 17.99
CA GLY A 50 -8.49 -3.63 17.94
C GLY A 50 -8.80 -3.08 19.34
N ILE A 51 -9.32 -3.93 20.22
CA ILE A 51 -9.58 -3.59 21.63
C ILE A 51 -8.29 -3.22 22.35
N GLY A 52 -7.23 -4.02 22.22
CA GLY A 52 -5.97 -3.72 22.89
C GLY A 52 -5.28 -2.48 22.33
N ALA A 53 -5.41 -2.18 21.04
CA ALA A 53 -4.89 -0.95 20.44
C ALA A 53 -5.64 0.25 21.00
N LEU A 54 -6.97 0.21 21.00
CA LEU A 54 -7.81 1.26 21.59
C LEU A 54 -7.51 1.45 23.07
N PHE A 55 -7.29 0.37 23.83
CA PHE A 55 -6.91 0.43 25.23
C PHE A 55 -5.55 1.12 25.44
N LEU A 56 -4.55 0.76 24.63
CA LEU A 56 -3.22 1.39 24.65
C LEU A 56 -3.31 2.88 24.31
N LEU A 57 -4.07 3.24 23.28
CA LEU A 57 -4.31 4.63 22.90
C LEU A 57 -5.01 5.38 24.04
N TRP A 58 -6.07 4.83 24.60
CA TRP A 58 -6.82 5.45 25.69
C TRP A 58 -5.99 5.69 26.96
N ARG A 59 -5.08 4.76 27.29
CA ARG A 59 -4.18 4.87 28.44
C ARG A 59 -2.94 5.73 28.19
N SER A 60 -2.59 5.98 26.94
CA SER A 60 -1.36 6.68 26.58
C SER A 60 -1.44 8.16 26.98
N PRO A 61 -0.59 8.64 27.92
CA PRO A 61 -0.51 10.07 28.23
C PRO A 61 -0.02 10.87 27.02
N TYR A 62 0.67 10.21 26.08
CA TYR A 62 1.29 10.83 24.91
C TYR A 62 0.29 11.26 23.84
N LEU A 63 -0.96 10.80 23.86
CA LEU A 63 -1.98 11.21 22.88
C LEU A 63 -2.77 12.44 23.31
N ARG A 64 -2.55 12.94 24.53
CA ARG A 64 -3.21 14.16 25.01
C ARG A 64 -2.69 15.43 24.35
N SER A 65 -1.50 15.39 23.74
CA SER A 65 -0.98 16.50 22.94
C SER A 65 -1.57 16.46 21.53
N ALA A 66 -2.70 17.14 21.36
CA ALA A 66 -3.31 17.35 20.05
C ALA A 66 -2.34 18.10 19.12
N SER A 67 -2.21 17.60 17.90
CA SER A 67 -1.50 18.22 16.80
C SER A 67 -2.50 18.68 15.73
N PRO A 68 -2.16 19.68 14.90
CA PRO A 68 -3.02 20.09 13.79
C PRO A 68 -3.34 18.95 12.80
N LEU A 69 -2.45 17.95 12.70
CA LEU A 69 -2.65 16.75 11.90
C LEU A 69 -3.86 15.93 12.40
N ASP A 70 -4.09 15.90 13.71
CA ASP A 70 -5.17 15.10 14.31
C ASP A 70 -6.55 15.60 13.88
N LEU A 71 -6.71 16.93 13.83
CA LEU A 71 -7.95 17.54 13.32
C LEU A 71 -8.16 17.20 11.84
N GLY A 72 -7.10 17.28 11.03
CA GLY A 72 -7.18 16.93 9.60
C GLY A 72 -7.58 15.46 9.39
N LEU A 73 -6.96 14.54 10.12
CA LEU A 73 -7.31 13.11 10.08
C LEU A 73 -8.73 12.85 10.57
N LEU A 74 -9.16 13.51 11.65
CA LEU A 74 -10.51 13.38 12.19
C LEU A 74 -11.57 13.89 11.20
N LEU A 75 -11.34 15.05 10.57
CA LEU A 75 -12.25 15.62 9.57
C LEU A 75 -12.36 14.71 8.35
N MET A 76 -11.22 14.24 7.84
CA MET A 76 -11.19 13.29 6.71
C MET A 76 -11.92 11.99 7.05
N PHE A 77 -11.68 11.41 8.22
CA PHE A 77 -12.36 10.19 8.66
C PHE A 77 -13.85 10.41 8.86
N SER A 78 -14.24 11.54 9.45
CA SER A 78 -15.64 11.92 9.62
C SER A 78 -16.34 12.08 8.28
N ALA A 79 -15.68 12.72 7.30
CA ALA A 79 -16.19 12.82 5.93
C ALA A 79 -16.37 11.45 5.27
N LEU A 80 -15.43 10.51 5.48
CA LEU A 80 -15.57 9.12 5.01
C LEU A 80 -16.76 8.40 5.66
N VAL A 81 -16.95 8.55 6.98
CA VAL A 81 -18.07 7.96 7.71
C VAL A 81 -19.40 8.51 7.20
N ILE A 82 -19.51 9.84 7.09
CA ILE A 82 -20.72 10.51 6.58
C ILE A 82 -20.99 10.05 5.14
N SER A 83 -19.97 10.04 4.27
CA SER A 83 -20.07 9.55 2.89
C SER A 83 -20.49 8.09 2.82
N ALA A 84 -20.09 7.25 3.79
CA ALA A 84 -20.50 5.85 3.86
C ALA A 84 -21.95 5.66 4.30
N VAL A 85 -22.43 6.49 5.24
CA VAL A 85 -23.84 6.49 5.68
C VAL A 85 -24.78 6.84 4.55
N PHE A 86 -24.43 7.85 3.73
CA PHE A 86 -25.24 8.32 2.60
C PHE A 86 -24.88 7.66 1.26
N SER A 87 -24.13 6.56 1.29
CA SER A 87 -23.67 5.86 0.09
C SER A 87 -24.79 5.07 -0.59
N ILE A 88 -24.72 4.97 -1.93
CA ILE A 88 -25.60 4.10 -2.73
C ILE A 88 -25.36 2.62 -2.41
N ASP A 89 -24.13 2.26 -2.02
CA ASP A 89 -23.77 0.94 -1.51
C ASP A 89 -23.03 1.08 -0.16
N PRO A 90 -23.78 1.21 0.96
CA PRO A 90 -23.21 1.38 2.28
C PRO A 90 -22.24 0.25 2.65
N SER A 91 -22.49 -0.98 2.18
CA SER A 91 -21.65 -2.14 2.49
C SER A 91 -20.22 -1.95 1.98
N ARG A 92 -20.06 -1.34 0.80
CA ARG A 92 -18.76 -1.06 0.19
C ARG A 92 -18.09 0.14 0.82
N SER A 93 -18.84 1.21 1.10
CA SER A 93 -18.27 2.39 1.75
C SER A 93 -17.83 2.12 3.18
N TRP A 94 -18.60 1.35 3.95
CA TRP A 94 -18.18 0.94 5.31
C TRP A 94 -16.91 0.11 5.31
N ARG A 95 -16.68 -0.71 4.28
CA ARG A 95 -15.39 -1.41 4.11
C ARG A 95 -14.23 -0.43 3.94
N LEU A 96 -14.42 0.64 3.18
CA LEU A 96 -13.40 1.69 3.04
C LEU A 96 -13.16 2.43 4.36
N VAL A 97 -14.23 2.81 5.08
CA VAL A 97 -14.15 3.43 6.41
C VAL A 97 -13.36 2.54 7.37
N TRP A 98 -13.66 1.25 7.40
CA TRP A 98 -12.94 0.29 8.25
C TRP A 98 -11.45 0.23 7.92
N ASN A 99 -11.09 0.17 6.64
CA ASN A 99 -9.69 0.15 6.20
C ASN A 99 -8.95 1.43 6.62
N TRP A 100 -9.56 2.60 6.42
CA TRP A 100 -8.97 3.87 6.85
C TRP A 100 -8.86 3.98 8.36
N GLY A 101 -9.87 3.52 9.11
CA GLY A 101 -9.84 3.46 10.56
C GLY A 101 -8.70 2.58 11.08
N ALA A 102 -8.51 1.40 10.48
CA ALA A 102 -7.38 0.53 10.79
C ALA A 102 -6.03 1.19 10.51
N CYS A 103 -5.89 1.90 9.39
CA CYS A 103 -4.70 2.69 9.08
C CYS A 103 -4.44 3.81 10.11
N MET A 104 -5.48 4.52 10.55
CA MET A 104 -5.37 5.55 11.58
C MET A 104 -4.94 4.96 12.92
N VAL A 105 -5.54 3.84 13.33
CA VAL A 105 -5.13 3.12 14.55
C VAL A 105 -3.67 2.69 14.46
N ALA A 106 -3.25 2.10 13.33
CA ALA A 106 -1.86 1.71 13.10
C ALA A 106 -0.90 2.91 13.23
N PHE A 107 -1.27 4.05 12.64
CA PHE A 107 -0.51 5.28 12.71
C PHE A 107 -0.35 5.78 14.15
N TYR A 108 -1.45 5.86 14.92
CA TYR A 108 -1.39 6.33 16.31
C TYR A 108 -0.68 5.34 17.24
N VAL A 109 -0.78 4.03 16.99
CA VAL A 109 0.02 3.02 17.70
C VAL A 109 1.50 3.24 17.41
N ALA A 110 1.89 3.41 16.14
CA ALA A 110 3.27 3.71 15.76
C ALA A 110 3.78 4.99 16.44
N LEU A 111 3.00 6.07 16.37
CA LEU A 111 3.33 7.35 16.98
C LEU A 111 3.48 7.23 18.50
N THR A 112 2.59 6.49 19.15
CA THR A 112 2.65 6.24 20.60
C THR A 112 3.89 5.45 20.98
N LEU A 113 4.22 4.40 20.24
CA LEU A 113 5.45 3.63 20.45
C LEU A 113 6.70 4.49 20.28
N LEU A 114 6.73 5.35 19.26
CA LEU A 114 7.84 6.28 19.04
C LEU A 114 7.95 7.33 20.17
N ARG A 115 6.83 7.90 20.63
CA ARG A 115 6.79 8.85 21.75
C ARG A 115 7.19 8.20 23.08
N ALA A 116 6.94 6.91 23.24
CA ALA A 116 7.37 6.12 24.39
C ALA A 116 8.85 5.71 24.34
N GLY A 117 9.65 6.24 23.40
CA GLY A 117 11.07 5.91 23.25
C GLY A 117 11.33 4.62 22.45
N GLY A 118 10.32 4.11 21.74
CA GLY A 118 10.47 2.99 20.82
C GLY A 118 11.45 3.28 19.69
N SER A 119 12.17 2.26 19.24
CA SER A 119 13.16 2.40 18.17
C SER A 119 12.49 2.40 16.79
N VAL A 120 12.70 3.47 16.01
CA VAL A 120 12.32 3.54 14.59
C VAL A 120 12.88 2.34 13.81
N GLN A 121 14.08 1.87 14.16
CA GLN A 121 14.69 0.73 13.49
C GLN A 121 13.92 -0.57 13.74
N GLN A 122 13.40 -0.79 14.96
CA GLN A 122 12.57 -1.95 15.26
C GLN A 122 11.26 -1.89 14.47
N LEU A 123 10.64 -0.71 14.38
CA LEU A 123 9.43 -0.50 13.58
C LEU A 123 9.68 -0.83 12.10
N ILE A 124 10.78 -0.35 11.52
CA ILE A 124 11.16 -0.69 10.14
C ILE A 124 11.35 -2.20 9.97
N LYS A 125 12.06 -2.87 10.90
CA LYS A 125 12.26 -4.33 10.84
C LYS A 125 10.93 -5.07 10.84
N VAL A 126 9.98 -4.65 11.68
CA VAL A 126 8.63 -5.24 11.74
C VAL A 126 7.92 -5.09 10.40
N PHE A 127 7.90 -3.88 9.82
CA PHE A 127 7.29 -3.66 8.51
C PHE A 127 7.95 -4.50 7.41
N LEU A 128 9.28 -4.55 7.37
CA LEU A 128 10.01 -5.36 6.40
C LEU A 128 9.69 -6.85 6.55
N THR A 129 9.56 -7.37 7.78
CA THR A 129 9.14 -8.75 8.04
C THR A 129 7.73 -9.01 7.51
N VAL A 130 6.78 -8.11 7.77
CA VAL A 130 5.42 -8.21 7.25
C VAL A 130 5.43 -8.25 5.72
N ILE A 131 6.16 -7.33 5.08
CA ILE A 131 6.23 -7.25 3.62
C ILE A 131 6.94 -8.49 3.05
N SER A 132 7.94 -9.06 3.74
CA SER A 132 8.57 -10.33 3.35
C SER A 132 7.54 -11.46 3.26
N ILE A 133 6.59 -11.55 4.19
CA ILE A 133 5.52 -12.55 4.13
C ILE A 133 4.68 -12.37 2.86
N LEU A 134 4.39 -11.13 2.47
CA LEU A 134 3.65 -10.84 1.22
C LEU A 134 4.44 -11.22 -0.02
N VAL A 135 5.74 -10.97 0.00
CA VAL A 135 6.66 -11.33 -1.09
C VAL A 135 6.76 -12.85 -1.21
N ILE A 136 6.87 -13.58 -0.10
CA ILE A 136 6.87 -15.05 -0.07
C ILE A 136 5.57 -15.58 -0.68
N ALA A 137 4.42 -15.03 -0.30
CA ALA A 137 3.14 -15.39 -0.91
C ALA A 137 3.10 -15.09 -2.43
N GLY A 138 3.70 -13.96 -2.86
CA GLY A 138 3.84 -13.64 -4.27
C GLY A 138 4.71 -14.66 -5.03
N TYR A 139 5.84 -15.08 -4.44
CA TYR A 139 6.66 -16.14 -5.00
C TYR A 139 5.92 -17.46 -5.06
N GLN A 140 5.21 -17.85 -3.99
CA GLN A 140 4.41 -19.07 -3.98
C GLN A 140 3.41 -19.08 -5.14
N GLN A 141 2.69 -17.98 -5.36
CA GLN A 141 1.77 -17.86 -6.48
C GLN A 141 2.48 -18.00 -7.83
N LEU A 142 3.63 -17.35 -8.01
CA LEU A 142 4.42 -17.43 -9.24
C LEU A 142 4.93 -18.86 -9.49
N PHE A 143 5.45 -19.52 -8.46
CA PHE A 143 5.96 -20.90 -8.56
C PHE A 143 4.84 -21.89 -8.85
N VAL A 144 3.68 -21.78 -8.20
CA VAL A 144 2.51 -22.62 -8.50
C VAL A 144 2.07 -22.45 -9.94
N TRP A 145 2.05 -21.22 -10.46
CA TRP A 145 1.72 -20.98 -11.85
C TRP A 145 2.76 -21.57 -12.81
N LEU A 146 4.06 -21.37 -12.54
CA LEU A 146 5.15 -21.94 -13.34
C LEU A 146 5.12 -23.47 -13.33
N TRP A 147 4.88 -24.08 -12.17
CA TRP A 147 4.72 -25.52 -12.04
C TRP A 147 3.60 -26.04 -12.93
N ARG A 148 2.40 -25.45 -12.84
CA ARG A 148 1.27 -25.81 -13.70
C ARG A 148 1.54 -25.59 -15.18
N TRP A 149 2.30 -24.56 -15.54
CA TRP A 149 2.70 -24.33 -16.92
C TRP A 149 3.58 -25.49 -17.44
N TYR A 150 4.62 -25.86 -16.70
CA TYR A 150 5.52 -26.93 -17.10
C TYR A 150 4.88 -28.31 -17.06
N ASP A 151 3.90 -28.52 -16.18
CA ASP A 151 3.10 -29.74 -16.12
C ASP A 151 2.27 -29.94 -17.41
N VAL A 152 1.68 -28.87 -17.94
CA VAL A 152 0.84 -28.91 -19.16
C VAL A 152 1.66 -28.86 -20.45
N PHE A 153 2.65 -27.98 -20.53
CA PHE A 153 3.38 -27.68 -21.77
C PHE A 153 4.75 -28.35 -21.86
N GLY A 154 5.19 -29.04 -20.80
CA GLY A 154 6.54 -29.59 -20.70
C GLY A 154 7.63 -28.52 -20.55
N THR A 155 8.88 -28.94 -20.34
CA THR A 155 10.03 -28.05 -20.15
C THR A 155 10.60 -27.47 -21.45
N SER A 156 10.16 -27.96 -22.61
CA SER A 156 10.59 -27.49 -23.93
C SER A 156 10.02 -26.12 -24.29
N LEU A 157 8.83 -25.78 -23.76
CA LEU A 157 8.15 -24.50 -24.02
C LEU A 157 8.29 -23.55 -22.82
N ARG A 158 9.17 -22.55 -22.95
CA ARG A 158 9.32 -21.50 -21.94
C ARG A 158 8.13 -20.53 -22.01
N PRO A 159 7.52 -20.15 -20.87
CA PRO A 159 6.45 -19.16 -20.88
C PRO A 159 6.98 -17.83 -21.40
N MET A 160 6.29 -17.26 -22.39
CA MET A 160 6.57 -15.89 -22.81
C MET A 160 6.28 -14.95 -21.64
N VAL A 161 7.12 -13.93 -21.46
CA VAL A 161 6.96 -12.97 -20.35
C VAL A 161 5.54 -12.40 -20.36
N SER A 162 5.00 -12.01 -21.51
CA SER A 162 3.64 -11.48 -21.67
C SER A 162 2.53 -12.37 -21.06
N LEU A 163 2.70 -13.70 -21.09
CA LEU A 163 1.74 -14.70 -20.61
C LEU A 163 1.79 -14.92 -19.10
N ILE A 164 2.85 -14.48 -18.43
CA ILE A 164 2.94 -14.58 -16.96
C ILE A 164 1.83 -13.71 -16.33
N PRO A 165 0.93 -14.29 -15.51
CA PRO A 165 -0.14 -13.54 -14.88
C PRO A 165 0.42 -12.55 -13.86
N ARG A 166 -0.37 -11.52 -13.57
CA ARG A 166 -0.01 -10.53 -12.55
C ARG A 166 -0.08 -11.17 -11.17
N VAL A 167 1.06 -11.21 -10.49
CA VAL A 167 1.16 -11.76 -9.13
C VAL A 167 0.57 -10.77 -8.14
N HIS A 168 -0.31 -11.26 -7.28
CA HIS A 168 -0.97 -10.53 -6.20
C HIS A 168 -0.75 -11.15 -4.81
N GLY A 169 -0.19 -12.37 -4.73
CA GLY A 169 0.04 -13.07 -3.46
C GLY A 169 -1.24 -13.18 -2.63
N VAL A 170 -1.13 -12.96 -1.33
CA VAL A 170 -2.30 -12.91 -0.42
C VAL A 170 -3.05 -11.58 -0.43
N THR A 171 -2.59 -10.59 -1.19
CA THR A 171 -3.22 -9.25 -1.21
C THR A 171 -4.44 -9.18 -2.13
N GLY A 172 -4.66 -10.20 -2.96
CA GLY A 172 -5.67 -10.26 -4.03
C GLY A 172 -5.64 -9.16 -5.10
N SER A 173 -4.78 -8.15 -4.94
CA SER A 173 -4.53 -7.11 -5.94
C SER A 173 -3.03 -6.90 -6.15
N ALA A 174 -2.58 -7.13 -7.38
CA ALA A 174 -1.17 -6.94 -7.75
C ALA A 174 -0.68 -5.50 -7.51
N ASN A 175 -1.58 -4.51 -7.57
CA ASN A 175 -1.26 -3.12 -7.27
C ASN A 175 -0.97 -2.91 -5.79
N ILE A 176 -1.74 -3.56 -4.90
CA ILE A 176 -1.56 -3.47 -3.44
C ILE A 176 -0.25 -4.14 -3.04
N LEU A 177 0.02 -5.35 -3.53
CA LEU A 177 1.30 -6.03 -3.30
C LEU A 177 2.49 -5.16 -3.73
N ALA A 178 2.42 -4.61 -4.94
CA ALA A 178 3.48 -3.76 -5.48
C ALA A 178 3.68 -2.49 -4.63
N PHE A 179 2.61 -1.86 -4.16
CA PHE A 179 2.71 -0.71 -3.26
C PHE A 179 3.43 -1.06 -1.96
N PHE A 180 3.09 -2.19 -1.32
CA PHE A 180 3.80 -2.66 -0.12
C PHE A 180 5.28 -2.94 -0.39
N ILE A 181 5.61 -3.54 -1.53
CA ILE A 181 7.01 -3.76 -1.91
C ILE A 181 7.76 -2.43 -2.06
N VAL A 182 7.16 -1.43 -2.69
CA VAL A 182 7.76 -0.08 -2.83
C VAL A 182 8.02 0.57 -1.47
N VAL A 183 7.03 0.51 -0.57
CA VAL A 183 7.20 0.99 0.82
C VAL A 183 8.35 0.24 1.48
N GLY A 184 8.41 -1.08 1.35
CA GLY A 184 9.50 -1.89 1.90
C GLY A 184 10.87 -1.55 1.32
N ILE A 185 10.98 -1.30 0.01
CA ILE A 185 12.23 -0.84 -0.61
C ILE A 185 12.65 0.51 0.00
N ALA A 186 11.71 1.45 0.12
CA ALA A 186 11.98 2.76 0.72
C ALA A 186 12.45 2.65 2.17
N LEU A 187 11.79 1.81 2.97
CA LEU A 187 12.16 1.53 4.35
C LEU A 187 13.52 0.82 4.45
N ALA A 188 13.80 -0.17 3.60
CA ALA A 188 15.07 -0.90 3.58
C ALA A 188 16.25 0.01 3.21
N LEU A 189 16.06 0.92 2.26
CA LEU A 189 17.06 1.92 1.89
C LEU A 189 17.29 2.94 3.01
N THR A 190 16.21 3.46 3.60
CA THR A 190 16.29 4.38 4.75
C THR A 190 17.00 3.72 5.94
N TYR A 191 16.66 2.46 6.22
CA TYR A 191 17.30 1.63 7.23
C TYR A 191 18.80 1.52 6.98
N ARG A 192 19.21 1.20 5.74
CA ARG A 192 20.62 1.08 5.34
C ARG A 192 21.41 2.38 5.50
N THR A 193 20.79 3.55 5.31
CA THR A 193 21.47 4.84 5.41
C THR A 193 21.70 5.33 6.84
N ALA A 194 21.14 4.66 7.85
CA ALA A 194 21.38 5.02 9.25
C ALA A 194 22.78 4.54 9.71
N ASP A 195 23.56 5.44 10.32
CA ASP A 195 24.97 5.20 10.67
C ASP A 195 25.19 4.12 11.75
N THR A 196 24.14 3.67 12.45
CA THR A 196 24.21 2.75 13.59
C THR A 196 23.85 1.29 13.25
N GLN A 197 23.90 0.93 11.97
CA GLN A 197 23.36 -0.35 11.49
C GLN A 197 24.35 -1.51 11.57
N GLN A 198 23.93 -2.59 12.21
CA GLN A 198 24.73 -3.81 12.31
C GLN A 198 24.75 -4.61 11.00
N TRP A 199 23.63 -4.71 10.26
CA TRP A 199 23.51 -5.61 9.09
C TRP A 199 22.94 -4.93 7.83
N PRO A 200 23.69 -4.01 7.20
CA PRO A 200 23.25 -3.35 5.96
C PRO A 200 23.13 -4.32 4.77
N TRP A 201 23.76 -5.49 4.82
CA TRP A 201 23.69 -6.53 3.78
C TRP A 201 22.32 -7.21 3.72
N ALA A 202 21.63 -7.38 4.86
CA ALA A 202 20.31 -7.99 4.91
C ALA A 202 19.29 -7.15 4.13
N ALA A 203 19.36 -5.82 4.24
CA ALA A 203 18.54 -4.89 3.46
C ALA A 203 18.82 -5.02 1.94
N ARG A 204 20.06 -5.26 1.53
CA ARG A 204 20.41 -5.48 0.11
C ARG A 204 19.80 -6.77 -0.41
N LEU A 205 19.97 -7.86 0.32
CA LEU A 205 19.36 -9.15 -0.04
C LEU A 205 17.85 -9.02 -0.11
N TRP A 206 17.23 -8.36 0.88
CA TRP A 206 15.79 -8.10 0.88
C TRP A 206 15.34 -7.39 -0.41
N ILE A 207 16.02 -6.31 -0.81
CA ILE A 207 15.70 -5.60 -2.06
C ILE A 207 15.87 -6.54 -3.27
N ILE A 208 16.99 -7.26 -3.37
CA ILE A 208 17.25 -8.18 -4.48
C ILE A 208 16.15 -9.24 -4.58
N PHE A 209 15.74 -9.83 -3.47
CA PHE A 209 14.69 -10.85 -3.45
C PHE A 209 13.29 -10.28 -3.67
N THR A 210 13.02 -9.01 -3.42
CA THR A 210 11.68 -8.44 -3.66
C THR A 210 11.48 -7.97 -5.11
N LEU A 211 12.55 -7.62 -5.83
CA LEU A 211 12.47 -7.09 -7.19
C LEU A 211 11.75 -8.03 -8.19
N PRO A 212 12.03 -9.35 -8.26
CA PRO A 212 11.34 -10.22 -9.21
C PRO A 212 9.82 -10.21 -9.01
N VAL A 213 9.35 -10.31 -7.76
CA VAL A 213 7.92 -10.22 -7.42
C VAL A 213 7.35 -8.85 -7.81
N PHE A 214 8.07 -7.77 -7.53
CA PHE A 214 7.68 -6.43 -7.94
C PHE A 214 7.45 -6.32 -9.45
N PHE A 215 8.38 -6.80 -10.28
CA PHE A 215 8.23 -6.75 -11.74
C PHE A 215 7.03 -7.56 -12.25
N VAL A 216 6.78 -8.74 -11.69
CA VAL A 216 5.62 -9.56 -12.11
C VAL A 216 4.27 -9.03 -11.62
N THR A 217 4.23 -8.08 -10.66
CA THR A 217 2.98 -7.37 -10.33
C THR A 217 2.47 -6.48 -11.48
N ARG A 218 3.38 -5.98 -12.33
CA ARG A 218 3.11 -5.03 -13.42
C ARG A 218 2.26 -3.83 -13.01
N SER A 219 2.44 -3.31 -11.79
CA SER A 219 1.68 -2.17 -11.28
C SER A 219 2.29 -0.82 -11.72
N ARG A 220 1.61 -0.10 -12.63
CA ARG A 220 2.08 1.19 -13.16
C ARG A 220 2.28 2.24 -12.07
N SER A 221 1.28 2.38 -11.18
CA SER A 221 1.34 3.35 -10.09
C SER A 221 2.47 3.03 -9.11
N SER A 222 2.80 1.76 -8.90
CA SER A 222 3.89 1.37 -8.01
C SER A 222 5.26 1.66 -8.61
N PHE A 223 5.46 1.57 -9.93
CA PHE A 223 6.71 2.05 -10.54
C PHE A 223 6.90 3.56 -10.37
N ILE A 224 5.83 4.34 -10.57
CA ILE A 224 5.86 5.79 -10.35
C ILE A 224 6.15 6.08 -8.86
N ALA A 225 5.48 5.37 -7.95
CA ALA A 225 5.72 5.48 -6.53
C ALA A 225 7.16 5.10 -6.14
N LEU A 226 7.75 4.08 -6.77
CA LEU A 226 9.14 3.69 -6.55
C LEU A 226 10.09 4.82 -6.99
N ALA A 227 9.89 5.36 -8.19
CA ALA A 227 10.69 6.47 -8.68
C ALA A 227 10.60 7.70 -7.74
N ALA A 228 9.40 8.05 -7.29
CA ALA A 228 9.18 9.12 -6.33
C ALA A 228 9.84 8.84 -4.97
N ALA A 229 9.73 7.63 -4.45
CA ALA A 229 10.37 7.24 -3.18
C ALA A 229 11.90 7.31 -3.29
N MET A 230 12.48 6.83 -4.39
CA MET A 230 13.92 6.92 -4.65
C MET A 230 14.38 8.38 -4.74
N ALA A 231 13.60 9.25 -5.38
CA ALA A 231 13.84 10.68 -5.45
C ALA A 231 13.87 11.33 -4.05
N ILE A 232 12.85 11.06 -3.23
CA ILE A 232 12.76 11.59 -1.87
C ILE A 232 13.95 11.12 -1.01
N ILE A 233 14.29 9.83 -1.07
CA ILE A 233 15.41 9.27 -0.30
C ILE A 233 16.74 9.89 -0.75
N ALA A 234 16.96 10.03 -2.06
CA ALA A 234 18.17 10.65 -2.59
C ALA A 234 18.28 12.12 -2.14
N LEU A 235 17.19 12.89 -2.23
CA LEU A 235 17.14 14.27 -1.78
C LEU A 235 17.37 14.39 -0.27
N GLY A 236 16.73 13.53 0.53
CA GLY A 236 16.94 13.49 1.98
C GLY A 236 18.37 13.14 2.37
N TYR A 237 18.97 12.15 1.70
CA TYR A 237 20.37 11.77 1.91
C TYR A 237 21.32 12.92 1.58
N LEU A 238 21.12 13.59 0.44
CA LEU A 238 21.92 14.74 0.02
C LEU A 238 21.74 15.94 0.97
N TRP A 239 20.51 16.21 1.40
CA TRP A 239 20.21 17.25 2.39
C TRP A 239 20.98 17.04 3.69
N ILE A 240 20.96 15.82 4.21
CA ILE A 240 21.67 15.46 5.45
C ILE A 240 23.20 15.54 5.25
N ARG A 241 23.73 15.07 4.13
CA ARG A 241 25.17 15.07 3.86
C ARG A 241 25.73 16.46 3.57
N LEU A 242 24.94 17.31 2.93
CA LEU A 242 25.39 18.61 2.47
C LEU A 242 25.03 19.76 3.42
N ARG A 243 24.20 19.55 4.46
CA ARG A 243 23.88 20.48 5.58
C ARG A 243 24.24 21.96 5.31
N GLY A 244 23.51 22.61 4.40
CA GLY A 244 23.66 24.04 4.09
C GLY A 244 24.60 24.41 2.94
N ARG A 245 25.26 23.43 2.29
CA ARG A 245 26.08 23.59 1.07
C ARG A 245 25.36 23.15 -0.20
N LEU A 246 24.06 22.91 -0.14
CA LEU A 246 23.26 22.62 -1.32
C LEU A 246 23.16 23.88 -2.18
N SER A 247 24.08 24.01 -3.13
CA SER A 247 23.92 25.00 -4.19
C SER A 247 22.71 24.64 -5.03
N VAL A 248 22.03 25.65 -5.57
CA VAL A 248 20.91 25.48 -6.51
C VAL A 248 21.31 24.54 -7.66
N GLN A 249 22.58 24.55 -8.07
CA GLN A 249 23.13 23.66 -9.10
C GLN A 249 23.08 22.17 -8.73
N ILE A 250 23.32 21.80 -7.48
CA ILE A 250 23.24 20.39 -7.05
C ILE A 250 21.77 19.95 -7.03
N ILE A 251 20.89 20.80 -6.52
CA ILE A 251 19.45 20.53 -6.48
C ILE A 251 18.92 20.36 -7.90
N THR A 252 19.28 21.25 -8.85
CA THR A 252 18.83 21.14 -10.24
C THR A 252 19.41 19.94 -10.94
N ARG A 253 20.70 19.60 -10.76
CA ARG A 253 21.30 18.39 -11.38
C ARG A 253 20.66 17.10 -10.87
N VAL A 254 20.42 17.01 -9.56
CA VAL A 254 19.79 15.84 -8.94
C VAL A 254 18.32 15.77 -9.36
N GLY A 255 17.61 16.90 -9.31
CA GLY A 255 16.23 17.02 -9.77
C GLY A 255 16.08 16.62 -11.24
N SER A 256 16.95 17.11 -12.12
CA SER A 256 16.95 16.76 -13.55
C SER A 256 17.31 15.29 -13.77
N GLY A 257 18.28 14.74 -13.02
CA GLY A 257 18.64 13.33 -13.11
C GLY A 257 17.48 12.42 -12.70
N LEU A 258 16.78 12.77 -11.61
CA LEU A 258 15.59 12.05 -11.15
C LEU A 258 14.42 12.17 -12.13
N LEU A 259 14.25 13.35 -12.75
CA LEU A 259 13.24 13.58 -13.77
C LEU A 259 13.52 12.73 -15.02
N VAL A 260 14.76 12.71 -15.51
CA VAL A 260 15.18 11.86 -16.64
C VAL A 260 14.98 10.38 -16.31
N LEU A 261 15.40 9.94 -15.12
CA LEU A 261 15.19 8.56 -14.67
C LEU A 261 13.69 8.22 -14.63
N GLY A 262 12.85 9.12 -14.13
CA GLY A 262 11.40 8.98 -14.12
C GLY A 262 10.81 8.85 -15.51
N VAL A 263 11.21 9.73 -16.44
CA VAL A 263 10.78 9.69 -17.86
C VAL A 263 11.21 8.39 -18.54
N VAL A 264 12.46 7.98 -18.37
CA VAL A 264 12.98 6.72 -18.94
C VAL A 264 12.24 5.51 -18.36
N THR A 265 12.01 5.49 -17.05
CA THR A 265 11.27 4.41 -16.37
C THR A 265 9.84 4.32 -16.89
N ILE A 266 9.14 5.46 -17.00
CA ILE A 266 7.80 5.53 -17.57
C ILE A 266 7.82 5.05 -19.03
N GLY A 267 8.75 5.56 -19.85
CA GLY A 267 8.90 5.17 -21.25
C GLY A 267 9.14 3.67 -21.42
N LEU A 268 10.02 3.07 -20.63
CA LEU A 268 10.28 1.63 -20.64
C LEU A 268 9.04 0.83 -20.21
N ILE A 269 8.28 1.28 -19.21
CA ILE A 269 7.03 0.62 -18.79
C ILE A 269 5.99 0.64 -19.92
N PHE A 270 5.91 1.75 -20.66
CA PHE A 270 5.03 1.87 -21.81
C PHE A 270 5.48 1.01 -22.98
N LEU A 271 6.78 0.94 -23.27
CA LEU A 271 7.33 0.17 -24.39
C LEU A 271 7.32 -1.34 -24.16
N LEU A 272 7.63 -1.79 -22.93
CA LEU A 272 7.78 -3.22 -22.61
C LEU A 272 6.46 -3.92 -22.32
N ARG A 273 5.33 -3.20 -22.29
CA ARG A 273 4.03 -3.79 -21.97
C ARG A 273 3.16 -3.93 -23.22
N PRO A 274 2.81 -5.16 -23.64
CA PRO A 274 1.80 -5.33 -24.67
C PRO A 274 0.46 -4.77 -24.16
N ALA A 275 -0.22 -3.98 -25.00
CA ALA A 275 -1.53 -3.39 -24.69
C ALA A 275 -2.60 -4.49 -24.62
N THR A 276 -2.72 -5.17 -23.48
CA THR A 276 -3.54 -6.36 -23.32
C THR A 276 -4.81 -6.14 -22.50
N SER A 277 -5.05 -4.98 -21.89
CA SER A 277 -6.33 -4.71 -21.20
C SER A 277 -7.20 -3.68 -21.93
N LEU A 278 -8.53 -3.92 -21.95
CA LEU A 278 -9.54 -3.05 -22.58
C LEU A 278 -9.48 -1.59 -22.07
N GLY A 279 -9.17 -1.38 -20.79
CA GLY A 279 -8.95 -0.04 -20.19
C GLY A 279 -7.66 0.67 -20.64
N GLU A 280 -6.79 -0.03 -21.38
CA GLU A 280 -5.59 0.54 -22.03
C GLU A 280 -5.83 0.91 -23.49
N ARG A 281 -6.87 0.37 -24.15
CA ARG A 281 -7.11 0.57 -25.59
C ARG A 281 -8.05 1.73 -25.93
N ASN A 282 -8.96 2.11 -25.03
CA ASN A 282 -9.99 3.08 -25.35
C ASN A 282 -9.92 4.32 -24.45
N VAL A 283 -9.30 5.38 -24.97
CA VAL A 283 -9.42 6.74 -24.44
C VAL A 283 -10.90 7.11 -24.26
N SER A 284 -11.78 6.60 -25.13
CA SER A 284 -13.23 6.73 -25.04
C SER A 284 -13.80 6.20 -23.72
N TYR A 285 -13.42 5.00 -23.27
CA TYR A 285 -13.88 4.47 -21.98
C TYR A 285 -13.41 5.34 -20.80
N ARG A 286 -12.19 5.86 -20.83
CA ARG A 286 -11.72 6.77 -19.76
C ARG A 286 -12.48 8.08 -19.77
N LEU A 287 -12.74 8.64 -20.95
CA LEU A 287 -13.54 9.85 -21.10
C LEU A 287 -14.96 9.63 -20.59
N GLN A 288 -15.57 8.48 -20.91
CA GLN A 288 -16.87 8.08 -20.36
C GLN A 288 -16.83 7.99 -18.83
N LEU A 289 -15.81 7.35 -18.24
CA LEU A 289 -15.64 7.33 -16.78
C LEU A 289 -15.55 8.74 -16.19
N TRP A 290 -14.84 9.67 -16.84
CA TRP A 290 -14.80 11.07 -16.39
C TRP A 290 -16.14 11.77 -16.52
N GLN A 291 -16.86 11.55 -17.62
CA GLN A 291 -18.21 12.10 -17.82
C GLN A 291 -19.19 11.56 -16.77
N PHE A 292 -19.17 10.26 -16.49
CA PHE A 292 -19.94 9.65 -15.40
C PHE A 292 -19.55 10.22 -14.04
N GLY A 293 -18.26 10.43 -13.79
CA GLY A 293 -17.78 11.09 -12.56
C GLY A 293 -18.32 12.50 -12.41
N LEU A 294 -18.26 13.29 -13.47
CA LEU A 294 -18.79 14.66 -13.50
C LEU A 294 -20.31 14.66 -13.31
N GLN A 295 -21.03 13.81 -14.03
CA GLN A 295 -22.48 13.72 -13.92
C GLN A 295 -22.90 13.26 -12.52
N ASN A 296 -22.22 12.28 -11.94
CA ASN A 296 -22.48 11.83 -10.58
C ASN A 296 -22.21 12.94 -9.54
N TRP A 297 -21.21 13.79 -9.78
CA TRP A 297 -20.97 14.96 -8.94
C TRP A 297 -22.08 16.02 -9.11
N LEU A 298 -22.58 16.25 -10.32
CA LEU A 298 -23.70 17.17 -10.56
C LEU A 298 -25.00 16.66 -9.93
N ASP A 299 -25.26 15.36 -10.02
CA ASP A 299 -26.45 14.71 -9.44
C ASP A 299 -26.39 14.66 -7.90
N TYR A 300 -25.20 14.46 -7.33
CA TYR A 300 -24.96 14.31 -5.89
C TYR A 300 -23.79 15.18 -5.40
N PRO A 301 -23.95 16.53 -5.35
CA PRO A 301 -22.82 17.46 -5.15
C PRO A 301 -22.16 17.39 -3.77
N LEU A 302 -22.91 16.98 -2.74
CA LEU A 302 -22.40 16.95 -1.37
C LEU A 302 -21.68 15.65 -1.02
N MET A 303 -22.20 14.51 -1.47
CA MET A 303 -21.75 13.18 -1.02
C MET A 303 -21.24 12.29 -2.16
N GLY A 304 -21.44 12.70 -3.42
CA GLY A 304 -21.22 11.86 -4.59
C GLY A 304 -22.03 10.57 -4.49
N SER A 305 -21.45 9.47 -4.99
CA SER A 305 -22.05 8.13 -4.87
C SER A 305 -21.84 7.48 -3.50
N GLY A 306 -21.03 8.11 -2.64
CA GLY A 306 -20.38 7.48 -1.49
C GLY A 306 -18.93 7.06 -1.76
N ALA A 307 -18.20 6.78 -0.68
CA ALA A 307 -16.79 6.40 -0.74
C ALA A 307 -16.63 4.97 -1.31
N ASP A 308 -15.72 4.76 -2.29
CA ASP A 308 -15.51 3.48 -2.99
C ASP A 308 -16.74 2.92 -3.76
N THR A 309 -17.78 3.70 -4.05
CA THR A 309 -18.97 3.20 -4.76
C THR A 309 -19.13 3.67 -6.19
N PHE A 310 -18.20 4.49 -6.69
CA PHE A 310 -18.25 5.01 -8.05
C PHE A 310 -18.39 3.91 -9.11
N ALA A 311 -17.66 2.80 -8.95
CA ALA A 311 -17.76 1.65 -9.84
C ALA A 311 -19.15 0.99 -9.81
N THR A 312 -19.79 0.93 -8.63
CA THR A 312 -21.16 0.42 -8.48
C THR A 312 -22.14 1.35 -9.20
N THR A 313 -21.98 2.66 -9.08
CA THR A 313 -22.81 3.64 -9.80
C THR A 313 -22.69 3.51 -11.31
N ILE A 314 -21.48 3.25 -11.82
CA ILE A 314 -21.27 3.00 -13.24
C ILE A 314 -22.03 1.74 -13.67
N LEU A 315 -21.87 0.62 -12.95
CA LEU A 315 -22.55 -0.64 -13.29
C LEU A 315 -24.07 -0.48 -13.33
N LEU A 316 -24.65 0.22 -12.33
CA LEU A 316 -26.09 0.47 -12.28
C LEU A 316 -26.59 1.35 -13.44
N ARG A 317 -25.75 2.24 -13.98
CA ARG A 317 -26.08 3.09 -15.14
C ARG A 317 -25.81 2.41 -16.48
N ASP A 318 -24.76 1.60 -16.57
CA ASP A 318 -24.32 0.92 -17.81
C ASP A 318 -25.23 -0.28 -18.13
N GLU A 319 -25.74 -0.99 -17.12
CA GLU A 319 -26.71 -2.07 -17.32
C GLU A 319 -28.11 -1.57 -17.72
N THR A 320 -28.40 -0.27 -17.53
CA THR A 320 -29.72 0.32 -17.78
C THR A 320 -29.78 1.21 -19.03
N VAL A 321 -28.65 1.54 -19.65
CA VAL A 321 -28.59 2.44 -20.81
C VAL A 321 -27.83 1.76 -21.96
N PRO A 322 -28.46 1.42 -23.09
CA PRO A 322 -27.73 0.95 -24.26
C PRO A 322 -26.67 1.99 -24.66
N PRO A 323 -25.47 1.57 -25.13
CA PRO A 323 -24.36 2.49 -25.34
C PRO A 323 -24.80 3.67 -26.21
N ALA A 324 -24.77 4.87 -25.63
CA ALA A 324 -25.24 6.10 -26.28
C ALA A 324 -24.39 6.49 -27.50
N PHE A 325 -23.25 5.82 -27.70
CA PHE A 325 -22.40 5.97 -28.87
C PHE A 325 -22.40 4.65 -29.65
N PRO A 326 -22.61 4.68 -30.97
CA PRO A 326 -22.29 3.52 -31.81
C PRO A 326 -20.79 3.23 -31.64
N LEU A 327 -20.48 1.97 -31.31
CA LEU A 327 -19.11 1.45 -31.21
C LEU A 327 -18.36 1.54 -32.54
#